data_AF-A0A3B9GTC6-F1
#
_entry.id   AF-A0A3B9GTC6-F1
#
_cell.length_a   1.000
_cell.length_b   1.000
_cell.length_c   1.000
_cell.angle_alpha   90.00
_cell.angle_beta   90.00
_cell.angle_gamma   90.00
#
_symmetry.space_group_name_H-M   'P 1'
#
loop_
_entity.id
_entity.type
_entity.pdbx_description
1 polymer ?
#
loop_
_entity_poly.entity_id
_entity_poly.type
_entity_poly.pdbx_seq_one_letter_code
_entity_poly.pdbx_strand_id
1 'polypeptide(L)'
;MEKEVQKKGRLSWVITLLEIIVMIVYFVVGFGGISNAAQNMDIAGIFESVKTAIIFLIVATVVITILCFVPIFKSKTNVRIAIWNIIWLAFIIYSLI
;
A
#
# COMPACT_ATOMS: atom_id res chain seq x y z
N MET A 1 6.63 -2.03 33.09
CA MET A 1 7.03 -2.68 31.82
C MET A 1 5.88 -3.46 31.15
N GLU A 2 5.05 -4.23 31.87
CA GLU A 2 3.94 -5.01 31.26
C GLU A 2 2.89 -4.17 30.50
N LYS A 3 2.58 -2.96 31.00
CA LYS A 3 1.61 -2.06 30.33
C LYS A 3 2.06 -1.58 28.94
N GLU A 4 3.37 -1.48 28.69
CA GLU A 4 3.88 -1.07 27.37
C GLU A 4 3.90 -2.22 26.37
N VAL A 5 4.16 -3.44 26.84
CA VAL A 5 4.18 -4.64 25.99
C VAL A 5 2.77 -4.97 25.48
N GLN A 6 1.73 -4.81 26.31
CA GLN A 6 0.34 -5.00 25.86
C GLN A 6 -0.13 -3.93 24.86
N LYS A 7 0.34 -2.69 24.96
CA LYS A 7 -0.03 -1.62 24.01
C LYS A 7 0.58 -1.82 22.61
N LYS A 8 1.83 -2.30 22.51
CA LYS A 8 2.53 -2.52 21.23
C LYS A 8 1.86 -3.58 20.34
N GLY A 9 1.23 -4.59 20.92
CA GLY A 9 0.45 -5.58 20.16
C GLY A 9 -0.89 -5.06 19.65
N ARG A 10 -1.56 -4.19 20.43
CA ARG A 10 -2.92 -3.73 20.16
C ARG A 10 -3.04 -2.81 18.94
N LEU A 11 -1.96 -2.15 18.52
CA LEU A 11 -1.94 -1.25 17.37
C LEU A 11 -1.38 -1.90 16.10
N SER A 12 -0.86 -3.13 16.18
CA SER A 12 -0.34 -3.85 15.01
C SER A 12 -1.42 -4.11 13.96
N TRP A 13 -2.67 -4.33 14.38
CA TRP A 13 -3.80 -4.56 13.48
C TRP A 13 -4.13 -3.34 12.60
N VAL A 14 -3.78 -2.12 13.05
CA VAL A 14 -4.04 -0.87 12.31
C VAL A 14 -3.25 -0.85 11.02
N ILE A 15 -2.03 -1.39 11.01
CA ILE A 15 -1.20 -1.50 9.81
C ILE A 15 -1.82 -2.47 8.81
N THR A 16 -2.27 -3.64 9.28
CA THR A 16 -2.99 -4.61 8.43
C THR A 16 -4.29 -4.01 7.88
N LEU A 17 -5.03 -3.26 8.69
CA LEU A 17 -6.24 -2.58 8.26
C LEU A 17 -5.95 -1.52 7.18
N LEU A 18 -4.87 -0.74 7.35
CA LEU A 18 -4.42 0.24 6.36
C LEU A 18 -4.00 -0.43 5.05
N GLU A 19 -3.29 -1.56 5.08
CA GLU A 19 -2.97 -2.32 3.87
C GLU A 19 -4.22 -2.79 3.13
N ILE A 20 -5.21 -3.32 3.87
CA ILE A 20 -6.48 -3.75 3.29
C ILE A 20 -7.20 -2.57 2.63
N ILE A 21 -7.26 -1.41 3.29
CA ILE A 21 -7.89 -0.20 2.75
C ILE A 21 -7.17 0.25 1.47
N VAL A 22 -5.84 0.28 1.47
CA VAL A 22 -5.05 0.64 0.29
C VAL A 22 -5.31 -0.33 -0.86
N MET A 23 -5.39 -1.62 -0.57
CA MET A 23 -5.69 -2.66 -1.56
C MET A 23 -7.10 -2.48 -2.14
N ILE A 24 -8.10 -2.19 -1.31
CA ILE A 24 -9.48 -1.92 -1.76
C ILE A 24 -9.53 -0.67 -2.64
N VAL A 25 -8.90 0.43 -2.21
CA VAL A 25 -8.84 1.67 -3.00
C VAL A 25 -8.17 1.42 -4.34
N TYR A 26 -7.07 0.65 -4.37
CA TYR A 26 -6.40 0.26 -5.60
C TYR A 26 -7.33 -0.54 -6.53
N PHE A 27 -8.05 -1.54 -6.00
CA PHE A 27 -8.99 -2.31 -6.80
C PHE A 27 -10.14 -1.44 -7.33
N VAL A 28 -10.71 -0.56 -6.52
CA VAL A 28 -11.81 0.31 -6.94
C VAL A 28 -11.34 1.33 -7.99
N VAL A 29 -10.20 1.98 -7.79
CA VAL A 29 -9.65 2.96 -8.74
C VAL A 29 -9.16 2.28 -10.02
N GLY A 30 -8.47 1.15 -9.89
CA GLY A 30 -7.98 0.38 -11.03
C GLY A 30 -9.12 -0.19 -11.86
N PHE A 31 -10.10 -0.85 -11.23
CA PHE A 31 -11.23 -1.44 -11.93
C PHE A 31 -12.19 -0.38 -12.48
N GLY A 32 -12.45 0.69 -11.72
CA GLY A 32 -13.25 1.83 -12.17
C GLY A 32 -12.62 2.57 -13.34
N GLY A 33 -11.30 2.82 -13.29
CA GLY A 33 -10.56 3.45 -14.38
C GLY A 33 -10.56 2.60 -15.65
N ILE A 34 -10.30 1.29 -15.53
CA ILE A 34 -10.33 0.36 -16.67
C ILE A 34 -11.75 0.26 -17.25
N SER A 35 -12.78 0.12 -16.40
CA SER A 35 -14.16 -0.07 -16.88
C SER A 35 -14.70 1.18 -17.58
N ASN A 36 -14.45 2.36 -17.04
CA ASN A 36 -14.87 3.62 -17.65
C ASN A 36 -14.15 3.91 -18.97
N ALA A 37 -12.86 3.62 -19.04
CA ALA A 37 -12.09 3.87 -20.26
C ALA A 37 -12.31 2.78 -21.34
N ALA A 38 -12.60 1.54 -20.96
CA ALA A 38 -13.06 0.49 -21.87
C ALA A 38 -14.42 0.81 -22.50
N GLN A 39 -15.33 1.44 -21.75
CA GLN A 39 -16.63 1.89 -22.28
C GLN A 39 -16.49 3.02 -23.31
N ASN A 40 -15.46 3.87 -23.18
CA ASN A 40 -15.24 5.02 -24.05
C ASN A 40 -14.18 4.79 -25.14
N MET A 41 -13.61 3.58 -25.24
CA MET A 41 -12.51 3.23 -26.16
C MET A 41 -11.28 4.16 -26.06
N ASP A 42 -11.10 4.82 -24.91
CA ASP A 42 -10.00 5.76 -24.69
C ASP A 42 -8.79 5.03 -24.08
N ILE A 43 -7.94 4.52 -24.96
CA ILE A 43 -6.72 3.82 -24.57
C ILE A 43 -5.77 4.75 -23.79
N ALA A 44 -5.72 6.05 -24.12
CA ALA A 44 -4.86 7.00 -23.43
C ALA A 44 -5.32 7.24 -21.98
N GLY A 45 -6.63 7.36 -21.78
CA GLY A 45 -7.24 7.46 -20.45
C GLY A 45 -7.02 6.21 -19.56
N ILE A 46 -6.91 5.01 -20.16
CA ILE A 46 -6.53 3.78 -19.43
C ILE A 46 -5.11 3.94 -18.87
N PHE A 47 -4.15 4.33 -19.70
CA PHE A 47 -2.74 4.45 -19.28
C PHE A 47 -2.55 5.50 -18.18
N GLU A 48 -3.22 6.65 -18.25
CA GLU A 48 -3.15 7.67 -17.19
C GLU A 48 -3.79 7.21 -15.87
N SER A 49 -4.92 6.51 -15.95
CA SER A 49 -5.61 5.98 -14.76
C SER A 49 -4.77 4.92 -14.07
N VAL A 50 -4.17 4.01 -14.84
CA VAL A 50 -3.25 2.98 -14.34
C VAL A 50 -2.00 3.62 -13.73
N LYS A 51 -1.40 4.61 -14.39
CA LYS A 51 -0.22 5.32 -13.87
C LYS A 51 -0.53 6.03 -12.55
N THR A 52 -1.66 6.72 -12.45
CA THR A 52 -2.12 7.36 -11.22
C THR A 52 -2.33 6.36 -10.09
N ALA A 53 -2.96 5.21 -10.38
CA ALA A 53 -3.17 4.14 -9.40
C ALA A 53 -1.85 3.54 -8.89
N ILE A 54 -0.87 3.33 -9.78
CA ILE A 54 0.47 2.85 -9.41
C ILE A 54 1.19 3.87 -8.52
N ILE A 55 1.15 5.16 -8.84
CA ILE A 55 1.78 6.21 -8.03
C ILE A 55 1.13 6.27 -6.64
N PHE A 56 -0.20 6.19 -6.56
CA PHE A 56 -0.91 6.15 -5.29
C PHE A 56 -0.49 4.94 -4.44
N LEU A 57 -0.40 3.75 -5.05
CA LEU A 57 0.08 2.54 -4.37
C LEU A 57 1.49 2.70 -3.83
N ILE A 58 2.41 3.28 -4.60
CA ILE A 58 3.79 3.53 -4.18
C ILE A 58 3.80 4.41 -2.94
N VAL A 59 3.11 5.56 -2.98
CA VAL A 59 3.05 6.51 -1.86
C VAL A 59 2.44 5.85 -0.63
N ALA A 60 1.32 5.15 -0.78
CA ALA A 60 0.67 4.46 0.32
C ALA A 60 1.56 3.38 0.95
N THR A 61 2.25 2.60 0.12
CA THR A 61 3.19 1.55 0.56
C THR A 61 4.39 2.14 1.31
N VAL A 62 4.92 3.27 0.85
CA VAL A 62 5.99 4.01 1.56
C VAL A 62 5.51 4.47 2.94
N VAL A 63 4.32 5.07 3.03
CA VAL A 63 3.73 5.53 4.31
C VAL A 63 3.55 4.37 5.28
N ILE A 64 2.99 3.24 4.82
CA ILE A 64 2.82 2.03 5.63
C ILE A 64 4.17 1.50 6.11
N THR A 65 5.17 1.48 5.23
CA THR A 65 6.53 1.04 5.57
C THR A 65 7.15 1.92 6.66
N ILE A 66 7.00 3.24 6.57
CA ILE A 66 7.48 4.18 7.60
C ILE A 66 6.76 3.92 8.94
N LEU A 67 5.43 3.74 8.91
CA LEU A 67 4.63 3.45 10.10
C LEU A 67 5.08 2.15 10.79
N CYS A 68 5.51 1.14 10.05
CA CYS A 68 6.04 -0.11 10.62
C CYS A 68 7.31 0.09 11.48
N PHE A 69 8.08 1.15 11.26
CA PHE A 69 9.28 1.46 12.05
C PHE A 69 9.01 2.36 13.27
N VAL A 70 7.81 2.96 13.37
CA VAL A 70 7.42 3.78 14.52
C VAL A 70 7.30 2.89 15.78
N PRO A 71 7.91 3.27 16.93
CA PRO A 71 7.99 2.41 18.12
C PRO A 71 6.63 1.90 18.65
N ILE A 72 5.56 2.65 18.39
CA ILE A 72 4.19 2.34 18.78
C ILE A 72 3.61 1.17 17.96
N PHE A 73 4.02 1.05 16.70
CA PHE A 73 3.57 0.03 15.75
C PHE A 73 4.62 -1.05 15.51
N LYS A 74 5.79 -0.96 16.14
CA LYS A 74 6.89 -1.92 15.93
C LYS A 74 6.55 -3.29 16.51
N SER A 75 6.28 -4.25 15.63
CA SER A 75 6.05 -5.67 15.94
C SER A 75 6.85 -6.57 14.99
N LYS A 76 7.11 -7.83 15.35
CA LYS A 76 7.81 -8.79 14.47
C LYS A 76 7.08 -8.95 13.12
N THR A 77 5.74 -8.93 13.15
CA THR A 77 4.89 -8.99 11.95
C THR A 77 5.05 -7.73 11.09
N ASN A 78 5.01 -6.54 11.70
CA ASN A 78 5.13 -5.29 10.97
C ASN A 78 6.53 -5.09 10.35
N VAL A 79 7.58 -5.63 10.97
CA VAL A 79 8.92 -5.67 10.37
C VAL A 79 8.94 -6.57 9.14
N ARG A 80 8.28 -7.74 9.18
CA ARG A 80 8.16 -8.61 7.99
C ARG A 80 7.38 -7.92 6.87
N ILE A 81 6.30 -7.22 7.20
CA ILE A 81 5.52 -6.40 6.25
C ILE A 81 6.40 -5.31 5.63
N ALA A 82 7.15 -4.56 6.44
CA ALA A 82 8.05 -3.52 5.96
C ALA A 82 9.10 -4.06 4.98
N ILE A 83 9.68 -5.23 5.25
CA ILE A 83 10.62 -5.88 4.32
C ILE A 83 9.93 -6.21 2.99
N TRP A 84 8.71 -6.74 3.04
CA TRP A 84 7.93 -7.06 1.84
C TRP A 84 7.59 -5.81 1.03
N ASN A 85 7.22 -4.73 1.70
CA ASN A 85 6.96 -3.44 1.06
C ASN A 85 8.22 -2.85 0.41
N ILE A 86 9.38 -2.95 1.05
CA ILE A 86 10.66 -2.51 0.47
C ILE A 86 11.00 -3.32 -0.79
N ILE A 87 10.84 -4.65 -0.75
CA ILE A 87 11.09 -5.52 -1.91
C ILE A 87 10.13 -5.18 -3.05
N TRP A 88 8.85 -4.95 -2.73
CA TRP A 88 7.84 -4.58 -3.71
C TRP A 88 8.13 -3.22 -4.36
N LEU A 89 8.52 -2.22 -3.56
CA LEU A 89 8.93 -0.90 -4.07
C LEU A 89 10.15 -0.99 -4.98
N ALA A 90 11.16 -1.79 -4.61
CA ALA A 90 12.34 -2.01 -5.44
C ALA A 90 11.99 -2.69 -6.78
N PHE A 91 11.09 -3.69 -6.76
CA PHE A 91 10.59 -4.33 -7.96
C PHE A 91 9.86 -3.36 -8.88
N ILE A 92 9.01 -2.49 -8.32
CA ILE A 92 8.27 -1.48 -9.09
C ILE A 92 9.19 -0.45 -9.73
N ILE A 93 10.18 0.05 -8.99
CA ILE A 93 11.17 0.98 -9.54
C ILE A 93 11.93 0.31 -10.69
N TYR A 94 12.34 -0.94 -10.53
CA TYR A 94 13.00 -1.71 -11.60
C TYR A 94 12.10 -1.90 -12.82
N SER A 95 10.79 -2.14 -12.64
CA SER A 95 9.85 -2.33 -13.74
C SER A 95 9.43 -1.05 -14.46
N LEU A 96 9.64 0.12 -13.83
CA LEU A 96 9.31 1.45 -14.36
C LEU A 96 10.49 2.11 -15.09
N ILE A 97 11.72 1.64 -14.84
CA ILE A 97 12.96 2.05 -15.53
C ILE A 97 13.15 1.18 -16.77
#